data_AF-A0A6P8WX70-F1
#
_entry.id   AF-A0A6P8WX70-F1
#
_cell.length_a   1.000
_cell.length_b   1.000
_cell.length_c   1.000
_cell.angle_alpha   90.00
_cell.angle_beta   90.00
_cell.angle_gamma   90.00
#
_symmetry.space_group_name_H-M   'P 1'
#
loop_
_entity.id
_entity.type
_entity.pdbx_description
1 polymer ?
#
loop_
_entity_poly.entity_id
_entity_poly.type
_entity_poly.pdbx_seq_one_letter_code
_entity_poly.pdbx_strand_id
1 'polypeptide(L)'
;MNFHKLNITAGISIRCLKYSTNVTKPELPASFVNDNVEYEISRDKSGLRRQHKNILHETNPYSEAHSWIHLTEKYQRGVYGKYGAKSNISPQICFGTKSEIAAAKKFQTITQPKTIQQMIETARAAKAAKLAAIAEREDGIAKKLEKLEQWKADLNAKVAKREADAAAAIARKERLIEEVRRHFGFKVDTRDERFKEMLEQKEKEDKRKQKEAKRKVKEEKMMAKLVKQTS
;
A
#
# COMPACT_ATOMS: atom_id res chain seq x y z
N MET A 1 19.48 44.88 -3.24
CA MET A 1 19.80 45.89 -4.27
C MET A 1 18.48 46.48 -4.77
N ASN A 2 18.24 47.74 -4.41
CA ASN A 2 17.01 48.49 -4.72
C ASN A 2 17.10 49.06 -6.13
N PHE A 3 16.10 48.82 -6.97
CA PHE A 3 15.92 49.55 -8.22
C PHE A 3 14.92 50.70 -7.99
N HIS A 4 15.38 51.90 -8.30
CA HIS A 4 14.62 53.14 -8.21
C HIS A 4 13.46 53.16 -9.20
N LYS A 5 12.32 53.66 -8.68
CA LYS A 5 11.17 54.11 -9.45
C LYS A 5 11.57 55.30 -10.32
N LEU A 6 11.16 55.30 -11.58
CA LEU A 6 11.00 56.53 -12.37
C LEU A 6 9.57 56.60 -12.90
N ASN A 7 9.01 57.78 -12.69
CA ASN A 7 7.61 58.13 -12.84
C ASN A 7 7.19 58.36 -14.29
N ILE A 8 5.89 58.18 -14.46
CA ILE A 8 5.04 58.43 -15.61
C ILE A 8 4.97 59.93 -15.91
N THR A 9 5.15 60.32 -17.17
CA THR A 9 4.60 61.58 -17.70
C THR A 9 4.13 61.43 -19.16
N ALA A 10 2.86 61.86 -19.33
CA ALA A 10 2.25 62.52 -20.47
C ALA A 10 2.22 61.82 -21.84
N GLY A 11 0.98 61.53 -22.26
CA GLY A 11 0.62 61.05 -23.58
C GLY A 11 1.12 61.93 -24.72
N ILE A 12 1.59 61.24 -25.76
CA ILE A 12 1.74 61.79 -27.10
C ILE A 12 0.70 61.07 -27.96
N SER A 13 -0.31 61.82 -28.38
CA SER A 13 -1.28 61.42 -29.38
C SER A 13 -0.52 61.05 -30.66
N ILE A 14 -0.46 59.76 -30.98
CA ILE A 14 0.00 59.29 -32.28
C ILE A 14 -1.12 59.64 -33.27
N ARG A 15 -1.01 60.84 -33.84
CA ARG A 15 -1.75 61.20 -35.05
C ARG A 15 -1.46 60.13 -36.10
N CYS A 16 -2.53 59.53 -36.59
CA CYS A 16 -2.52 58.70 -37.78
C CYS A 16 -1.94 59.53 -38.94
N LEU A 17 -0.66 59.34 -39.25
CA LEU A 17 -0.11 59.79 -40.51
C LEU A 17 -0.78 58.95 -41.60
N LYS A 18 -1.75 59.55 -42.28
CA LYS A 18 -2.21 59.07 -43.58
C LYS A 18 -1.02 59.17 -44.53
N TYR A 19 -0.36 58.06 -44.79
CA TYR A 19 0.56 57.96 -45.92
C TYR A 19 -0.28 58.10 -47.20
N SER A 20 -0.35 59.33 -47.72
CA SER A 20 -0.72 59.61 -49.10
C SER A 20 0.48 59.26 -49.97
N THR A 21 0.59 58.01 -50.39
CA THR A 21 1.49 57.66 -51.49
C THR A 21 0.78 57.99 -52.80
N ASN A 22 0.94 59.23 -53.28
CA ASN A 22 0.76 59.52 -54.69
C ASN A 22 1.91 58.86 -55.45
N VAL A 23 1.76 57.58 -55.76
CA VAL A 23 2.62 56.91 -56.74
C VAL A 23 2.07 57.30 -58.11
N THR A 24 2.72 58.27 -58.73
CA THR A 24 2.51 58.65 -60.12
C THR A 24 2.65 57.40 -60.99
N LYS A 25 1.55 56.95 -61.60
CA LYS A 25 1.58 55.86 -62.57
C LYS A 25 2.32 56.36 -63.82
N PRO A 26 3.41 55.71 -64.28
CA PRO A 26 3.91 55.93 -65.62
C PRO A 26 2.87 55.38 -66.60
N GLU A 27 2.34 56.23 -67.47
CA GLU A 27 1.37 55.84 -68.49
C GLU A 27 2.06 54.93 -69.52
N LEU A 28 1.64 53.66 -69.53
CA LEU A 28 1.99 52.71 -70.58
C LEU A 28 1.11 52.98 -71.81
N PRO A 29 1.63 52.80 -73.04
CA PRO A 29 0.92 53.08 -74.28
C PRO A 29 -0.38 52.25 -74.41
N ALA A 30 -1.44 52.92 -74.86
CA ALA A 30 -2.85 52.48 -74.86
C ALA A 30 -3.22 51.32 -75.82
N SER A 31 -2.32 50.38 -76.10
CA SER A 31 -2.56 49.29 -77.07
C SER A 31 -2.61 47.88 -76.46
N PHE A 32 -2.66 47.73 -75.13
CA PHE A 32 -2.71 46.41 -74.46
C PHE A 32 -3.84 46.23 -73.42
N VAL A 33 -4.88 47.06 -73.44
CA VAL A 33 -6.02 46.88 -72.54
C VAL A 33 -7.06 45.97 -73.22
N ASN A 34 -7.02 44.68 -72.92
CA ASN A 34 -8.17 43.80 -73.16
C ASN A 34 -9.27 44.20 -72.16
N ASP A 35 -10.35 44.82 -72.64
CA ASP A 35 -11.44 45.38 -71.83
C ASP A 35 -12.36 44.34 -71.12
N ASN A 36 -11.98 43.06 -71.07
CA ASN A 36 -12.82 41.98 -70.52
C ASN A 36 -12.17 41.21 -69.35
N VAL A 37 -11.36 41.88 -68.53
CA VAL A 37 -10.88 41.27 -67.27
C VAL A 37 -11.66 41.89 -66.12
N GLU A 38 -12.78 41.27 -65.77
CA GLU A 38 -13.49 41.54 -64.51
C GLU A 38 -12.56 41.19 -63.35
N TYR A 39 -11.96 42.22 -62.75
CA TYR A 39 -11.21 42.08 -61.50
C TYR A 39 -12.20 41.92 -60.34
N GLU A 40 -12.59 40.68 -60.03
CA GLU A 40 -13.25 40.37 -58.77
C GLU A 40 -12.31 40.68 -57.60
N ILE A 41 -12.53 41.80 -56.93
CA ILE A 41 -11.79 42.15 -55.71
C ILE A 41 -12.30 41.24 -54.58
N SER A 42 -11.71 40.06 -54.43
CA SER A 42 -11.93 39.18 -53.29
C SER A 42 -11.48 39.88 -52.00
N ARG A 43 -12.38 40.65 -51.37
CA ARG A 43 -12.14 41.27 -50.06
C ARG A 43 -12.40 40.26 -48.97
N ASP A 44 -11.34 39.82 -48.29
CA ASP A 44 -11.48 38.98 -47.11
C ASP A 44 -12.11 39.77 -45.96
N LYS A 45 -13.37 39.47 -45.63
CA LYS A 45 -14.12 40.11 -44.53
C LYS A 45 -13.79 39.52 -43.17
N SER A 46 -13.18 38.33 -43.12
CA SER A 46 -12.97 37.61 -41.86
C SER A 46 -11.92 38.26 -40.98
N GLY A 47 -11.01 39.07 -41.58
CA GLY A 47 -9.84 39.62 -40.89
C GLY A 47 -8.88 38.54 -40.37
N LEU A 48 -9.12 37.28 -40.73
CA LEU A 48 -8.42 36.14 -40.17
C LEU A 48 -7.11 35.92 -40.95
N ARG A 49 -6.03 35.61 -40.23
CA ARG A 49 -4.76 35.29 -40.89
C ARG A 49 -4.91 34.03 -41.74
N ARG A 50 -4.17 33.94 -42.85
CA ARG A 50 -4.22 32.80 -43.79
C ARG A 50 -4.08 31.45 -43.09
N GLN A 51 -3.22 31.35 -42.08
CA GLN A 51 -3.01 30.09 -41.35
C GLN A 51 -4.24 29.65 -40.56
N HIS A 52 -4.90 30.60 -39.90
CA HIS A 52 -6.14 30.33 -39.15
C HIS A 52 -7.31 30.02 -40.10
N LYS A 53 -7.34 30.66 -41.28
CA LYS A 53 -8.30 30.33 -42.34
C LYS A 53 -8.08 28.91 -42.87
N ASN A 54 -6.83 28.51 -43.06
CA ASN A 54 -6.49 27.15 -43.47
C ASN A 54 -6.94 26.11 -42.43
N ILE A 55 -6.77 26.41 -41.13
CA ILE A 55 -7.28 25.56 -40.03
C ILE A 55 -8.80 25.41 -40.12
N LEU A 56 -9.53 26.51 -40.34
CA LEU A 56 -10.99 26.49 -40.47
C LEU A 56 -11.45 25.63 -41.66
N HIS A 57 -10.68 25.63 -42.75
CA HIS A 57 -10.96 24.80 -43.94
C HIS A 57 -10.33 23.41 -43.89
N GLU A 58 -9.81 22.96 -42.74
CA GLU A 58 -9.17 21.66 -42.58
C GLU A 58 -8.04 21.42 -43.61
N THR A 59 -7.26 22.47 -43.89
CA THR A 59 -6.10 22.43 -44.77
C THR A 59 -4.83 22.73 -43.99
N ASN A 60 -3.67 22.39 -44.56
CA ASN A 60 -2.39 22.60 -43.90
C ASN A 60 -2.20 24.10 -43.53
N PRO A 61 -2.06 24.44 -42.24
CA PRO A 61 -2.02 25.84 -41.79
C PRO A 61 -0.78 26.59 -42.25
N TYR A 62 0.36 25.90 -42.29
CA TYR A 62 1.66 26.49 -42.62
C TYR A 62 2.25 25.81 -43.84
N SER A 63 2.38 26.57 -44.92
CA SER A 63 3.12 26.16 -46.13
C SER A 63 4.62 26.06 -45.86
N GLU A 64 5.15 26.99 -45.07
CA GLU A 64 6.57 27.09 -44.73
C GLU A 64 6.76 27.01 -43.22
N ALA A 65 7.93 26.54 -42.77
CA ALA A 65 8.25 26.44 -41.36
C ALA A 65 8.51 27.84 -40.77
N HIS A 66 7.56 28.34 -39.96
CA HIS A 66 7.68 29.64 -39.27
C HIS A 66 8.38 29.53 -37.92
N SER A 67 8.43 28.34 -37.33
CA SER A 67 9.06 28.06 -36.04
C SER A 67 9.87 26.77 -36.14
N TRP A 68 10.91 26.66 -35.33
CA TRP A 68 11.73 25.45 -35.22
C TRP A 68 10.89 24.20 -34.90
N ILE A 69 9.76 24.38 -34.20
CA ILE A 69 8.83 23.29 -33.89
C ILE A 69 8.28 22.65 -35.17
N HIS A 70 8.05 23.42 -36.23
CA HIS A 70 7.51 22.90 -37.49
C HIS A 70 8.51 22.01 -38.24
N LEU A 71 9.80 22.17 -37.93
CA LEU A 71 10.88 21.34 -38.46
C LEU A 71 11.02 20.02 -37.69
N THR A 72 10.44 19.90 -36.49
CA THR A 72 10.51 18.65 -35.73
C THR A 72 9.67 17.56 -36.37
N GLU A 73 10.18 16.33 -36.36
CA GLU A 73 9.44 15.17 -36.86
C GLU A 73 8.11 14.98 -36.14
N LYS A 74 8.05 15.28 -34.83
CA LYS A 74 6.81 15.20 -34.03
C LYS A 74 5.70 16.06 -34.61
N TYR A 75 6.00 17.31 -34.98
CA TYR A 75 5.03 18.21 -35.58
C TYR A 75 4.60 17.69 -36.96
N GLN A 76 5.56 17.31 -37.79
CA GLN A 76 5.30 16.82 -39.15
C GLN A 76 4.44 15.55 -39.15
N ARG A 77 4.69 14.59 -38.25
CA ARG A 77 3.85 13.40 -38.03
C ARG A 77 2.43 13.81 -37.64
N GLY A 78 2.28 14.82 -36.77
CA GLY A 78 0.98 15.33 -36.36
C GLY A 78 0.20 16.01 -37.48
N VAL A 79 0.87 16.82 -38.31
CA VAL A 79 0.26 17.48 -39.47
C VAL A 79 -0.15 16.45 -40.52
N TYR A 80 0.71 15.48 -40.84
CA TYR A 80 0.39 14.38 -41.74
C TYR A 80 -0.78 13.54 -41.21
N GLY A 81 -0.84 13.28 -39.90
CA GLY A 81 -1.97 12.56 -39.28
C GLY A 81 -3.31 13.30 -39.39
N LYS A 82 -3.30 14.65 -39.37
CA LYS A 82 -4.53 15.46 -39.48
C LYS A 82 -4.98 15.69 -40.92
N TYR A 83 -4.05 16.00 -41.82
CA TYR A 83 -4.37 16.46 -43.17
C TYR A 83 -4.00 15.44 -44.27
N GLY A 84 -3.32 14.35 -43.91
CA GLY A 84 -2.90 13.28 -44.82
C GLY A 84 -1.95 13.78 -45.90
N ALA A 85 -2.08 13.22 -47.11
CA ALA A 85 -1.25 13.59 -48.25
C ALA A 85 -1.34 15.07 -48.65
N LYS A 86 -2.43 15.77 -48.30
CA LYS A 86 -2.61 17.21 -48.58
C LYS A 86 -1.57 18.09 -47.86
N SER A 87 -0.89 17.57 -46.84
CA SER A 87 0.15 18.31 -46.12
C SER A 87 1.49 18.36 -46.86
N ASN A 88 1.67 17.61 -47.96
CA ASN A 88 2.94 17.48 -48.69
C ASN A 88 4.12 16.99 -47.81
N ILE A 89 3.82 16.20 -46.77
CA ILE A 89 4.83 15.60 -45.90
C ILE A 89 5.01 14.13 -46.30
N SER A 90 6.26 13.66 -46.33
CA SER A 90 6.55 12.25 -46.62
C SER A 90 5.96 11.34 -45.54
N PRO A 91 5.16 10.30 -45.90
CA PRO A 91 4.62 9.35 -44.94
C PRO A 91 5.69 8.54 -44.20
N GLN A 92 6.90 8.44 -44.76
CA GLN A 92 8.02 7.70 -44.17
C GLN A 92 8.38 8.18 -42.76
N ILE A 93 8.16 9.47 -42.48
CA ILE A 93 8.46 10.09 -41.18
C ILE A 93 7.68 9.40 -40.05
N CYS A 94 6.51 8.80 -40.33
CA CYS A 94 5.69 8.12 -39.33
C CYS A 94 6.32 6.84 -38.75
N PHE A 95 7.22 6.17 -39.49
CA PHE A 95 7.80 4.89 -39.08
C PHE A 95 9.10 5.04 -38.27
N GLY A 96 9.60 6.27 -38.10
CA GLY A 96 10.85 6.55 -37.37
C GLY A 96 12.10 6.08 -38.11
N THR A 97 13.25 6.43 -37.54
CA THR A 97 14.56 6.05 -38.10
C THR A 97 15.02 4.68 -37.60
N LYS A 98 15.95 4.05 -38.33
CA LYS A 98 16.52 2.75 -37.90
C LYS A 98 17.17 2.83 -36.51
N SER A 99 17.77 3.97 -36.16
CA SER A 99 18.35 4.22 -34.84
C SER A 99 17.27 4.31 -33.75
N GLU A 100 16.15 4.99 -33.99
CA GLU A 100 15.00 5.04 -33.08
C GLU A 100 14.42 3.65 -32.81
N ILE A 101 14.25 2.84 -33.87
CA ILE A 101 13.76 1.47 -33.75
C ILE A 101 14.72 0.62 -32.90
N ALA A 102 16.04 0.76 -33.10
CA ALA A 102 17.03 0.05 -32.30
C ALA A 102 17.00 0.49 -30.83
N ALA A 103 16.85 1.79 -30.56
CA ALA A 103 16.71 2.33 -29.21
C ALA A 103 15.43 1.82 -28.52
N ALA A 104 14.31 1.79 -29.24
CA ALA A 104 13.04 1.25 -28.74
C ALA A 104 13.15 -0.25 -28.39
N LYS A 105 13.82 -1.04 -29.25
CA LYS A 105 14.08 -2.47 -28.97
C LYS A 105 14.96 -2.65 -27.73
N LYS A 106 16.03 -1.87 -27.57
CA LYS A 106 16.89 -1.91 -26.37
C LYS A 106 16.09 -1.56 -25.11
N PHE A 107 15.27 -0.51 -25.18
CA PHE A 107 14.41 -0.11 -24.08
C PHE A 107 13.43 -1.22 -23.70
N GLN A 108 12.79 -1.86 -24.69
CA GLN A 108 11.90 -3.00 -24.46
C GLN A 108 12.62 -4.15 -23.76
N THR A 109 13.83 -4.52 -24.20
CA THR A 109 14.62 -5.58 -23.55
C THR A 109 14.95 -5.25 -22.09
N ILE A 110 15.24 -3.98 -21.78
CA ILE A 110 15.57 -3.55 -20.42
C ILE A 110 14.31 -3.53 -19.52
N THR A 111 13.22 -2.93 -20.01
CA THR A 111 11.99 -2.75 -19.21
C THR A 111 11.17 -4.03 -19.11
N GLN A 112 11.15 -4.83 -20.17
CA GLN A 112 10.34 -6.05 -20.30
C GLN A 112 11.24 -7.25 -20.65
N PRO A 113 12.09 -7.69 -19.71
CA PRO A 113 13.06 -8.76 -19.98
C PRO A 113 12.41 -10.14 -20.12
N LYS A 114 11.23 -10.35 -19.51
CA LYS A 114 10.55 -11.65 -19.48
C LYS A 114 9.52 -11.77 -20.58
N THR A 115 9.49 -12.93 -21.22
CA THR A 115 8.42 -13.29 -22.16
C THR A 115 7.15 -13.67 -21.39
N ILE A 116 5.97 -13.52 -22.02
CA ILE A 116 4.68 -13.89 -21.43
C ILE A 116 4.67 -15.33 -20.90
N GLN A 117 5.27 -16.27 -21.63
CA GLN A 117 5.38 -17.67 -21.20
C GLN A 117 6.15 -17.82 -19.88
N GLN A 118 7.30 -17.15 -19.76
CA GLN A 118 8.09 -17.13 -18.52
C GLN A 118 7.32 -16.48 -17.37
N MET A 119 6.54 -15.42 -17.64
CA MET A 119 5.68 -14.82 -16.62
C MET A 119 4.64 -15.82 -16.12
N ILE A 120 3.99 -16.58 -17.02
CA ILE A 120 3.02 -17.61 -16.66
C ILE A 120 3.67 -18.69 -15.79
N GLU A 121 4.86 -19.16 -16.16
CA GLU A 121 5.60 -20.16 -15.38
C GLU A 121 5.94 -19.64 -13.97
N THR A 122 6.45 -18.40 -13.86
CA THR A 122 6.75 -17.80 -12.56
C THR A 122 5.50 -17.65 -11.70
N ALA A 123 4.35 -17.30 -12.30
CA ALA A 123 3.08 -17.20 -11.59
C ALA A 123 2.58 -18.57 -11.13
N ARG A 124 2.72 -19.61 -11.96
CA ARG A 124 2.39 -21.00 -11.60
C ARG A 124 3.25 -21.49 -10.43
N ALA A 125 4.56 -21.27 -10.49
CA ALA A 125 5.48 -21.65 -9.42
C ALA A 125 5.15 -20.92 -8.11
N ALA A 126 4.89 -19.61 -8.16
CA ALA A 126 4.49 -18.84 -6.99
C ALA A 126 3.17 -19.33 -6.39
N LYS A 127 2.19 -19.70 -7.23
CA LYS A 127 0.92 -20.27 -6.77
C LYS A 127 1.12 -21.64 -6.10
N ALA A 128 1.94 -22.51 -6.70
CA ALA A 128 2.26 -23.81 -6.13
C ALA A 128 2.95 -23.69 -4.76
N ALA A 129 3.93 -22.78 -4.63
CA ALA A 129 4.61 -22.53 -3.36
C ALA A 129 3.65 -22.01 -2.27
N LYS A 130 2.72 -21.12 -2.62
CA LYS A 130 1.68 -20.65 -1.68
C LYS A 130 0.77 -21.77 -1.22
N LEU A 131 0.34 -22.64 -2.14
CA LEU A 131 -0.50 -23.79 -1.81
C LEU A 131 0.22 -24.76 -0.89
N ALA A 132 1.51 -25.03 -1.15
CA ALA A 132 2.33 -25.88 -0.28
C ALA A 132 2.45 -25.30 1.13
N ALA A 133 2.72 -24.00 1.25
CA ALA A 133 2.81 -23.32 2.56
C ALA A 133 1.48 -23.33 3.33
N ILE A 134 0.35 -23.23 2.64
CA ILE A 134 -0.98 -23.36 3.25
C ILE A 134 -1.19 -24.79 3.76
N ALA A 135 -0.89 -25.80 2.94
CA ALA A 135 -1.01 -27.20 3.32
C ALA A 135 -0.14 -27.55 4.54
N GLU A 136 1.14 -27.13 4.56
CA GLU A 136 2.03 -27.34 5.71
C GLU A 136 1.48 -26.69 6.99
N ARG A 137 0.91 -25.49 6.87
CA ARG A 137 0.27 -24.80 7.99
C ARG A 137 -0.96 -25.56 8.49
N GLU A 138 -1.80 -26.03 7.58
CA GLU A 138 -3.01 -26.80 7.90
C GLU A 138 -2.65 -28.13 8.58
N ASP A 139 -1.67 -28.86 8.07
CA ASP A 139 -1.14 -30.09 8.68
C ASP A 139 -0.58 -29.83 10.08
N GLY A 140 0.12 -28.71 10.27
CA GLY A 140 0.62 -28.28 11.57
C GLY A 140 -0.48 -27.94 12.57
N ILE A 141 -1.59 -27.37 12.10
CA ILE A 141 -2.77 -27.08 12.93
C ILE A 141 -3.49 -28.38 13.28
N ALA A 142 -3.71 -29.28 12.31
CA ALA A 142 -4.37 -30.56 12.52
C ALA A 142 -3.67 -31.38 13.62
N LYS A 143 -2.34 -31.51 13.56
CA LYS A 143 -1.53 -32.20 14.59
C LYS A 143 -1.65 -31.56 15.98
N LYS A 144 -1.86 -30.24 16.06
CA LYS A 144 -2.06 -29.54 17.34
C LYS A 144 -3.47 -29.74 17.86
N LEU A 145 -4.48 -29.76 16.98
CA LEU A 145 -5.87 -30.02 17.33
C LEU A 145 -6.05 -31.44 17.89
N GLU A 146 -5.34 -32.44 17.35
CA GLU A 146 -5.35 -33.80 17.89
C GLU A 146 -4.88 -33.85 19.36
N LYS A 147 -3.85 -33.06 19.71
CA LYS A 147 -3.29 -33.00 21.07
C LYS A 147 -4.05 -32.07 22.02
N LEU A 148 -4.95 -31.26 21.48
CA LEU A 148 -5.63 -30.20 22.22
C LEU A 148 -6.53 -30.77 23.32
N GLU A 149 -7.26 -31.85 23.04
CA GLU A 149 -8.13 -32.48 24.03
C GLU A 149 -7.34 -33.07 25.20
N GLN A 150 -6.17 -33.66 24.93
CA GLN A 150 -5.25 -34.10 25.98
C GLN A 150 -4.77 -32.92 26.84
N TRP A 151 -4.37 -31.81 26.22
CA TRP A 151 -3.91 -30.63 26.95
C TRP A 151 -5.00 -29.98 27.80
N LYS A 152 -6.24 -29.95 27.31
CA LYS A 152 -7.40 -29.49 28.10
C LYS A 152 -7.62 -30.39 29.32
N ALA A 153 -7.60 -31.70 29.12
CA ALA A 153 -7.79 -32.66 30.21
C ALA A 153 -6.68 -32.51 31.27
N ASP A 154 -5.42 -32.39 30.85
CA ASP A 154 -4.28 -32.18 31.75
C ASP A 154 -4.38 -30.86 32.52
N LEU A 155 -4.85 -29.79 31.88
CA LEU A 155 -5.04 -28.49 32.52
C LEU A 155 -6.17 -28.55 33.54
N ASN A 156 -7.33 -29.10 33.15
CA ASN A 156 -8.48 -29.25 34.05
C ASN A 156 -8.12 -30.13 35.26
N ALA A 157 -7.36 -31.20 35.05
CA ALA A 157 -6.88 -32.05 36.14
C ALA A 157 -5.94 -31.29 37.10
N LYS A 158 -5.07 -30.40 36.58
CA LYS A 158 -4.22 -29.54 37.42
C LYS A 158 -5.04 -28.51 38.19
N VAL A 159 -6.01 -27.87 37.55
CA VAL A 159 -6.91 -26.91 38.19
C VAL A 159 -7.69 -27.58 39.32
N ALA A 160 -8.35 -28.72 39.04
CA ALA A 160 -9.10 -29.46 40.05
C ALA A 160 -8.24 -29.90 41.24
N LYS A 161 -6.98 -30.33 41.01
CA LYS A 161 -6.04 -30.64 42.09
C LYS A 161 -5.71 -29.41 42.94
N ARG A 162 -5.45 -28.26 42.31
CA ARG A 162 -5.16 -27.01 43.03
C ARG A 162 -6.35 -26.51 43.83
N GLU A 163 -7.55 -26.61 43.27
CA GLU A 163 -8.80 -26.25 43.95
C GLU A 163 -9.06 -27.18 45.14
N ALA A 164 -8.88 -28.49 44.98
CA ALA A 164 -9.02 -29.45 46.06
C ALA A 164 -8.00 -29.22 47.19
N ASP A 165 -6.74 -28.93 46.84
CA ASP A 165 -5.70 -28.61 47.82
C ASP A 165 -6.01 -27.29 48.57
N ALA A 166 -6.49 -26.27 47.85
CA ALA A 166 -6.89 -24.99 48.44
C ALA A 166 -8.10 -25.15 49.36
N ALA A 167 -9.13 -25.87 48.94
CA ALA A 167 -10.33 -26.17 49.73
C ALA A 167 -9.97 -26.98 50.99
N ALA A 168 -9.10 -27.99 50.86
CA ALA A 168 -8.60 -28.76 51.99
C ALA A 168 -7.76 -27.91 52.96
N ALA A 169 -6.98 -26.95 52.46
CA ALA A 169 -6.23 -26.02 53.30
C ALA A 169 -7.16 -25.04 54.04
N ILE A 170 -8.21 -24.53 53.38
CA ILE A 170 -9.23 -23.68 54.02
C ILE A 170 -9.96 -24.47 55.11
N ALA A 171 -10.46 -25.67 54.80
CA ALA A 171 -11.15 -26.51 55.77
C ALA A 171 -10.27 -26.89 56.97
N ARG A 172 -8.96 -27.12 56.76
CA ARG A 172 -8.02 -27.36 57.86
C ARG A 172 -7.84 -26.12 58.74
N LYS A 173 -7.69 -24.94 58.14
CA LYS A 173 -7.59 -23.67 58.88
C LYS A 173 -8.86 -23.37 59.65
N GLU A 174 -10.03 -23.58 59.05
CA GLU A 174 -11.33 -23.38 59.70
C GLU A 174 -11.52 -24.31 60.90
N ARG A 175 -11.16 -25.60 60.78
CA ARG A 175 -11.17 -26.54 61.90
C ARG A 175 -10.27 -26.09 63.06
N LEU A 176 -9.05 -25.67 62.75
CA LEU A 176 -8.11 -25.16 63.76
C LEU A 176 -8.64 -23.89 64.44
N ILE A 177 -9.19 -22.95 63.67
CA ILE A 177 -9.78 -21.72 64.19
C ILE A 177 -10.99 -22.04 65.07
N GLU A 178 -11.83 -23.00 64.69
CA GLU A 178 -13.00 -23.40 65.46
C GLU A 178 -12.62 -24.09 66.77
N GLU A 179 -11.63 -25.00 66.77
CA GLU A 179 -11.12 -25.64 67.98
C GLU A 179 -10.54 -24.60 68.96
N VAL A 180 -9.77 -23.64 68.46
CA VAL A 180 -9.25 -22.54 69.28
C VAL A 180 -10.39 -21.67 69.83
N ARG A 181 -11.40 -21.34 69.01
CA ARG A 181 -12.61 -20.61 69.48
C ARG A 181 -13.37 -21.38 70.56
N ARG A 182 -13.50 -22.70 70.43
CA ARG A 182 -14.13 -23.57 71.44
C ARG A 182 -13.34 -23.58 72.76
N HIS A 183 -12.01 -23.50 72.70
CA HIS A 183 -11.17 -23.42 73.90
C HIS A 183 -11.33 -22.09 74.66
N PHE A 184 -11.50 -20.98 73.95
CA PHE A 184 -11.68 -19.67 74.60
C PHE A 184 -13.12 -19.43 75.07
N GLY A 185 -14.13 -19.98 74.40
CA GLY A 185 -15.54 -19.88 74.83
C GLY A 185 -16.20 -18.51 74.60
N PHE A 186 -15.49 -17.54 74.01
CA PHE A 186 -16.01 -16.25 73.56
C PHE A 186 -15.51 -15.92 72.13
N LYS A 187 -16.12 -14.94 71.46
CA LYS A 187 -15.69 -14.51 70.12
C LYS A 187 -14.34 -13.79 70.21
N VAL A 188 -13.26 -14.50 69.92
CA VAL A 188 -11.88 -13.96 69.81
C VAL A 188 -11.59 -13.56 68.37
N ASP A 189 -11.00 -12.39 68.18
CA ASP A 189 -10.57 -11.90 66.88
C ASP A 189 -9.26 -12.55 66.43
N THR A 190 -9.16 -12.88 65.15
CA THR A 190 -7.99 -13.60 64.58
C THR A 190 -6.71 -12.76 64.54
N ARG A 191 -6.76 -11.50 64.95
CA ARG A 191 -5.63 -10.56 64.95
C ARG A 191 -4.91 -10.48 66.30
N ASP A 192 -5.49 -11.04 67.37
CA ASP A 192 -4.95 -10.98 68.72
C ASP A 192 -3.73 -11.87 68.92
N GLU A 193 -2.72 -11.38 69.65
CA GLU A 193 -1.45 -12.10 69.89
C GLU A 193 -1.65 -13.43 70.64
N ARG A 194 -2.54 -13.45 71.64
CA ARG A 194 -2.90 -14.68 72.39
C ARG A 194 -3.55 -15.76 71.50
N PHE A 195 -4.29 -15.33 70.48
CA PHE A 195 -4.92 -16.22 69.52
C PHE A 195 -3.87 -16.84 68.58
N LYS A 196 -2.88 -16.04 68.14
CA LYS A 196 -1.76 -16.52 67.30
C LYS A 196 -0.90 -17.55 68.04
N GLU A 197 -0.54 -17.27 69.30
CA GLU A 197 0.27 -18.20 70.11
C GLU A 197 -0.41 -19.57 70.28
N MET A 198 -1.72 -19.58 70.58
CA MET A 198 -2.48 -20.81 70.74
C MET A 198 -2.74 -21.54 69.41
N LEU A 199 -2.97 -20.81 68.32
CA LEU A 199 -3.06 -21.39 66.97
C LEU A 199 -1.73 -22.06 66.58
N GLU A 200 -0.59 -21.42 66.85
CA GLU A 200 0.73 -21.99 66.58
C GLU A 200 1.02 -23.25 67.40
N GLN A 201 0.59 -23.31 68.67
CA GLN A 201 0.73 -24.51 69.49
C GLN A 201 -0.09 -25.67 68.92
N LYS A 202 -1.34 -25.42 68.53
CA LYS A 202 -2.22 -26.43 67.91
C LYS A 202 -1.75 -26.86 66.52
N GLU A 203 -1.24 -25.93 65.71
CA GLU A 203 -0.59 -26.25 64.43
C GLU A 203 0.66 -27.12 64.61
N LYS A 204 1.47 -26.89 65.66
CA LYS A 204 2.64 -27.73 65.99
C LYS A 204 2.22 -29.15 66.40
N GLU A 205 1.14 -29.27 67.18
CA GLU A 205 0.57 -30.57 67.57
C GLU A 205 0.02 -31.34 66.36
N ASP A 206 -0.76 -30.70 65.50
CA ASP A 206 -1.31 -31.33 64.29
C ASP A 206 -0.23 -31.68 63.26
N LYS A 207 0.80 -30.86 63.15
CA LYS A 207 1.97 -31.16 62.31
C LYS A 207 2.75 -32.37 62.82
N ARG A 208 2.81 -32.59 64.14
CA ARG A 208 3.41 -33.80 64.73
C ARG A 208 2.55 -35.04 64.43
N LYS A 209 1.24 -34.97 64.68
CA LYS A 209 0.29 -36.05 64.37
C LYS A 209 0.28 -36.42 62.88
N GLN A 210 0.32 -35.43 61.98
CA GLN A 210 0.40 -35.68 60.53
C GLN A 210 1.72 -36.32 60.10
N LYS A 211 2.84 -35.99 60.74
CA LYS A 211 4.14 -36.64 60.46
C LYS A 211 4.15 -38.09 60.91
N GLU A 212 3.57 -38.39 62.07
CA GLU A 212 3.45 -39.76 62.57
C GLU A 212 2.51 -40.61 61.71
N ALA A 213 1.35 -40.07 61.32
CA ALA A 213 0.45 -40.73 60.37
C ALA A 213 1.13 -41.00 59.02
N LYS A 214 1.93 -40.04 58.51
CA LYS A 214 2.73 -40.24 57.28
C LYS A 214 3.82 -41.30 57.43
N ARG A 215 4.40 -41.48 58.62
CA ARG A 215 5.38 -42.55 58.90
C ARG A 215 4.70 -43.91 58.89
N LYS A 216 3.57 -44.05 59.57
CA LYS A 216 2.76 -45.29 59.58
C LYS A 216 2.28 -45.73 58.19
N VAL A 217 1.75 -44.80 57.38
CA VAL A 217 1.34 -45.11 56.00
C VAL A 217 2.52 -45.50 55.11
N LYS A 218 3.73 -44.98 55.37
CA LYS A 218 4.94 -45.42 54.65
C LYS A 218 5.35 -46.82 55.08
N GLU A 219 5.33 -47.12 56.37
CA GLU A 219 5.61 -48.44 56.94
C GLU A 219 4.63 -49.50 56.39
N GLU A 220 3.34 -49.19 56.36
CA GLU A 220 2.30 -50.05 55.77
C GLU A 220 2.50 -50.29 54.26
N LYS A 221 2.88 -49.26 53.50
CA LYS A 221 3.21 -49.39 52.07
C LYS A 221 4.48 -50.22 51.83
N MET A 222 5.45 -50.16 52.74
CA MET A 222 6.67 -50.98 52.66
C MET A 222 6.37 -52.44 52.99
N MET A 223 5.54 -52.69 54.02
CA MET A 223 5.06 -54.03 54.35
C MET A 223 4.21 -54.64 53.23
N ALA A 224 3.32 -53.86 52.60
CA ALA A 224 2.52 -54.32 51.46
C ALA A 224 3.37 -54.64 50.22
N LYS A 225 4.50 -53.95 50.01
CA LYS A 225 5.45 -54.28 48.94
C LYS A 225 6.25 -55.55 49.24
N LEU A 226 6.61 -55.77 50.50
CA LEU A 226 7.31 -57.00 50.95
C LEU A 226 6.40 -58.23 50.81
N VAL A 227 5.15 -58.16 51.27
CA VAL A 227 4.18 -59.26 51.14
C VAL A 227 3.89 -59.60 49.67
N LYS A 228 3.84 -58.60 48.78
CA LYS A 228 3.64 -58.78 47.33
C LYS A 228 4.88 -59.28 46.58
N GLN A 229 6.06 -59.25 47.21
CA GLN A 229 7.29 -59.85 46.67
C GLN A 229 7.51 -61.29 47.18
N THR A 230 6.87 -61.67 48.28
CA THR A 230 6.96 -63.01 48.88
C THR A 230 5.78 -63.94 48.53
N SER A 231 4.87 -63.50 47.66
CA SER A 231 3.86 -64.31 46.95
C SER A 231 4.15 -64.26 45.45
#